data_AF-A0A7J3T3N5-F1
#
_entry.id   AF-A0A7J3T3N5-F1
#
_cell.length_a   1.000
_cell.length_b   1.000
_cell.length_c   1.000
_cell.angle_alpha   90.00
_cell.angle_beta   90.00
_cell.angle_gamma   90.00
#
_symmetry.space_group_name_H-M   'P 1'
#
loop_
_entity.id
_entity.type
_entity.pdbx_description
1 polymer ?
#
loop_
_entity_poly.entity_id
_entity_poly.type
_entity_poly.pdbx_seq_one_letter_code
_entity_poly.pdbx_strand_id
1 'polypeptide(L)' 'MTIEAAFGNMSKSAITKSGSGPDVVFNLTWPCYFNCPKHCGKCESCVNRRNAFKKAKMAEPAEYV' A
#
# COMPACT_ATOMS: atom_id res chain seq x y z
N MET A 1 -6.18 -9.23 -28.65
CA MET A 1 -6.26 -8.51 -27.37
C MET A 1 -5.32 -9.19 -26.40
N THR A 2 -4.38 -8.46 -25.82
CA THR A 2 -3.42 -8.96 -24.83
C THR A 2 -3.74 -8.36 -23.46
N ILE A 3 -3.60 -9.16 -22.40
CA ILE A 3 -3.77 -8.70 -21.01
C ILE A 3 -2.37 -8.61 -20.40
N GLU A 4 -2.07 -7.47 -19.80
CA GLU A 4 -0.83 -7.25 -19.04
C GLU A 4 -1.14 -7.22 -17.54
N ALA A 5 -0.38 -7.99 -16.76
CA ALA A 5 -0.53 -8.08 -15.31
C ALA A 5 0.84 -7.92 -14.65
N ALA A 6 1.44 -6.73 -14.77
CA ALA A 6 2.79 -6.42 -14.31
C ALA A 6 3.07 -6.83 -12.84
N PHE A 7 2.03 -6.85 -12.00
CA PHE A 7 2.12 -7.19 -10.58
C PHE A 7 1.53 -8.55 -10.20
N GLY A 8 1.06 -9.35 -11.17
CA GLY A 8 0.26 -10.56 -10.91
C GLY A 8 0.96 -11.61 -10.05
N ASN A 9 2.29 -11.72 -10.16
CA ASN A 9 3.11 -12.66 -9.38
C ASN A 9 3.90 -11.98 -8.24
N MET A 10 3.61 -10.71 -7.94
CA MET A 10 4.34 -9.94 -6.93
C MET A 10 3.59 -9.93 -5.60
N SER A 11 4.34 -10.08 -4.51
CA SER A 11 3.79 -9.83 -3.17
C SER A 11 3.53 -8.33 -2.97
N LYS A 12 2.58 -7.99 -2.07
CA LYS A 12 2.28 -6.59 -1.74
C LYS A 12 3.50 -5.82 -1.23
N SER A 13 4.40 -6.47 -0.49
CA SER A 13 5.66 -5.87 -0.07
C SER A 13 6.62 -5.60 -1.23
N ALA A 14 6.67 -6.49 -2.23
CA ALA A 14 7.47 -6.26 -3.44
C ALA A 14 6.94 -5.08 -4.25
N ILE A 15 5.60 -4.98 -4.40
CA ILE A 15 4.95 -3.83 -5.06
C ILE A 15 5.20 -2.53 -4.29
N THR A 16 5.08 -2.57 -2.96
CA THR A 16 5.36 -1.40 -2.10
C THR A 16 6.81 -0.95 -2.26
N LYS A 17 7.75 -1.90 -2.33
CA LYS A 17 9.17 -1.60 -2.52
C LYS A 17 9.47 -1.08 -3.92
N SER A 18 8.83 -1.59 -4.97
CA SER A 18 9.01 -1.06 -6.33
C SER A 18 8.48 0.37 -6.46
N GLY A 19 7.44 0.72 -5.69
CA GLY A 19 6.95 2.09 -5.59
C GLY A 19 7.76 3.01 -4.68
N SER A 20 8.93 2.62 -4.16
CA SER A 20 9.74 3.51 -3.29
C SER A 20 10.53 4.60 -4.03
N GLY A 21 10.47 4.61 -5.37
CA GLY A 21 11.11 5.62 -6.21
C GLY A 21 10.41 7.00 -6.14
N PRO A 22 10.99 8.01 -6.83
CA PRO A 22 10.50 9.39 -6.78
C PRO A 22 9.07 9.57 -7.35
N ASP A 23 8.59 8.61 -8.14
CA ASP A 23 7.35 8.73 -8.90
C ASP A 23 6.09 8.39 -8.09
N VAL A 24 6.22 7.78 -6.90
CA VAL A 24 5.07 7.35 -6.09
C VAL A 24 5.09 8.01 -4.73
N VAL A 25 4.11 8.90 -4.53
CA VAL A 25 3.94 9.61 -3.26
C VAL A 25 2.91 8.85 -2.41
N PHE A 26 3.39 7.91 -1.59
CA PHE A 26 2.51 7.00 -0.84
C PHE A 26 1.53 7.69 0.13
N ASN A 27 1.83 8.90 0.60
CA ASN A 27 0.92 9.69 1.46
C ASN A 27 -0.34 10.17 0.72
N LEU A 28 -0.35 10.19 -0.62
CA LEU A 28 -1.51 10.55 -1.44
C LEU A 28 -2.39 9.35 -1.81
N THR A 29 -2.00 8.13 -1.39
CA THR A 29 -2.74 6.91 -1.72
C THR A 29 -3.70 6.52 -0.61
N TRP A 30 -4.89 6.06 -0.97
CA TRP A 30 -5.93 5.67 -0.01
C TRP A 30 -6.47 4.27 -0.30
N PRO A 31 -5.94 3.23 0.35
CA PRO A 31 -6.45 1.87 0.17
C PRO A 31 -7.51 1.50 1.23
N CYS A 32 -7.76 2.36 2.23
CA CYS A 32 -8.73 2.08 3.29
C CYS A 32 -10.15 1.96 2.73
N TYR A 33 -10.87 0.91 3.12
CA TYR A 33 -12.27 0.69 2.72
C TYR A 33 -13.24 1.76 3.24
N PHE A 34 -12.83 2.55 4.24
CA PHE A 34 -13.66 3.58 4.84
C PHE A 34 -13.08 4.96 4.58
N ASN A 35 -13.97 5.93 4.40
CA ASN A 35 -13.64 7.34 4.20
C ASN A 35 -13.60 8.10 5.54
N CYS A 36 -12.80 7.60 6.48
CA CYS A 36 -12.56 8.27 7.77
C CYS A 36 -11.55 9.43 7.60
N PRO A 37 -11.43 10.35 8.57
CA PRO A 37 -10.43 11.43 8.51
C PRO A 37 -8.97 10.93 8.43
N LYS A 38 -8.70 9.74 8.96
CA LYS A 38 -7.44 9.00 8.88
C LYS A 38 -7.71 7.55 8.49
N HIS A 39 -6.69 6.78 8.13
CA HIS A 39 -6.88 5.36 7.82
C HIS A 39 -7.47 4.63 9.03
N CYS A 40 -8.49 3.79 8.82
CA CYS A 40 -9.20 3.17 9.95
C CYS A 40 -8.37 2.17 10.78
N GLY A 41 -7.23 1.70 10.25
CA GLY A 41 -6.33 0.75 10.90
C GLY A 41 -6.84 -0.70 10.99
N LYS A 42 -8.16 -0.92 10.98
CA LYS A 42 -8.79 -2.22 11.25
C LYS A 42 -9.30 -2.98 10.03
N CYS A 43 -9.52 -2.33 8.89
CA CYS A 43 -9.97 -3.03 7.69
C CYS A 43 -8.83 -3.86 7.08
N GLU A 44 -9.20 -4.90 6.33
CA GLU A 44 -8.24 -5.83 5.70
C GLU A 44 -7.18 -5.08 4.89
N SER A 45 -7.59 -4.09 4.10
CA SER A 45 -6.68 -3.30 3.26
C SER A 45 -5.70 -2.45 4.09
N CYS A 46 -6.14 -1.86 5.21
CA CYS A 46 -5.23 -1.17 6.14
C CYS A 46 -4.22 -2.15 6.76
N VAL A 47 -4.68 -3.33 7.18
CA VAL A 47 -3.80 -4.36 7.76
C VAL A 47 -2.79 -4.85 6.72
N ASN A 48 -3.23 -5.12 5.49
CA ASN A 48 -2.38 -5.53 4.38
C ASN A 48 -1.35 -4.46 4.01
N ARG A 49 -1.75 -3.18 4.00
CA ARG A 49 -0.83 -2.05 3.79
C ARG A 49 0.26 -2.01 4.85
N ARG A 50 -0.10 -2.00 6.14
CA ARG A 50 0.87 -2.01 7.26
C ARG A 50 1.85 -3.18 7.15
N ASN A 51 1.33 -4.36 6.87
CA ASN A 51 2.14 -5.57 6.69
C ASN A 51 3.08 -5.46 5.48
N ALA A 52 2.62 -4.86 4.37
CA ALA A 52 3.43 -4.67 3.18
C ALA A 52 4.60 -3.72 3.43
N PHE A 53 4.37 -2.55 4.06
CA PHE A 53 5.42 -1.61 4.45
C PHE A 53 6.41 -2.24 5.44
N LYS A 54 5.90 -2.92 6.48
CA LYS A 54 6.73 -3.63 7.45
C LYS A 54 7.63 -4.68 6.79
N LYS A 55 7.08 -5.53 5.91
CA LYS A 55 7.84 -6.54 5.17
C LYS A 55 8.82 -5.94 4.16
N ALA A 56 8.47 -4.80 3.56
CA ALA A 56 9.36 -4.05 2.67
C ALA A 56 10.51 -3.35 3.40
N LYS A 57 10.46 -3.29 4.75
CA LYS A 57 11.38 -2.53 5.61
C LYS A 57 11.36 -1.03 5.29
N MET A 58 10.17 -0.50 5.05
CA MET A 58 9.94 0.92 4.74
C MET A 58 9.08 1.57 5.82
N ALA A 59 9.31 2.86 6.08
CA ALA A 59 8.41 3.65 6.90
C ALA A 59 7.09 3.84 6.16
N GLU A 60 5.98 3.64 6.86
CA GLU A 60 4.67 3.88 6.30
C GLU A 60 4.23 5.32 6.58
N PRO A 61 3.85 6.10 5.56
CA PRO A 61 3.50 7.52 5.75
C PRO A 61 2.05 7.74 6.16
N ALA A 62 1.22 6.69 6.23
CA ALA A 62 -0.20 6.79 6.52
C ALA A 62 -0.44 7.02 8.02
N GLU A 63 -1.26 8.02 8.35
CA GLU A 63 -1.81 8.17 9.70
C GLU A 63 -3.04 7.28 9.89
N TYR A 64 -3.20 6.80 11.12
CA TYR A 64 -4.27 5.89 11.52
C TYR A 64 -5.13 6.50 12.63
N VAL A 65 -6.41 6.09 12.67
CA VAL A 65 -7.32 6.33 13.81
C VAL A 65 -6.91 5.47 14.99
#